data_AF-A0A432LDU7-F1
#
_entry.id   AF-A0A432LDU7-F1
#
_cell.length_a   1.000
_cell.length_b   1.000
_cell.length_c   1.000
_cell.angle_alpha   90.00
_cell.angle_beta   90.00
_cell.angle_gamma   90.00
#
_symmetry.space_group_name_H-M   'P 1'
#
loop_
_entity.id
_entity.type
_entity.pdbx_description
1 polymer ?
#
loop_
_entity_poly.entity_id
_entity_poly.type
_entity_poly.pdbx_seq_one_letter_code
_entity_poly.pdbx_strand_id
1 'polypeptide(L)'
;MNTLKKVRISKFKMLLLLFPPLYSLHDIEEILTVEQFLEEHSSIIPFSITTLEFSFAFILLWIVASIGCYQAYVGKKFIGMAPATYLAFLVPGILLANGIGHLLQLIFFKEYVPGVITSIIILYPYSFITAKHLIAEGVVTYKRLFVYFILGFIIQAPLAFIALYIAQLVL
;
A
#
# COMPACT_ATOMS: atom_id res chain seq x y z
N MET A 1 -26.21 -14.70 -16.32
CA MET A 1 -25.12 -14.76 -15.32
C MET A 1 -25.75 -14.86 -13.93
N ASN A 2 -25.42 -15.85 -13.09
CA ASN A 2 -26.05 -16.07 -11.77
C ASN A 2 -25.80 -14.88 -10.81
N THR A 3 -26.79 -14.52 -10.00
CA THR A 3 -26.77 -13.45 -8.96
C THR A 3 -25.52 -13.50 -8.09
N LEU A 4 -25.09 -14.70 -7.65
CA LEU A 4 -23.88 -14.86 -6.84
C LEU A 4 -22.62 -14.37 -7.58
N LYS A 5 -22.49 -14.69 -8.87
CA LYS A 5 -21.36 -14.24 -9.70
C LYS A 5 -21.38 -12.72 -9.89
N LYS A 6 -22.56 -12.11 -10.01
CA LYS A 6 -22.71 -10.65 -10.10
C LYS A 6 -22.26 -9.94 -8.81
N VAL A 7 -22.65 -10.46 -7.64
CA VAL A 7 -22.24 -9.93 -6.33
C VAL A 7 -20.72 -10.04 -6.13
N ARG A 8 -20.13 -11.16 -6.51
CA ARG A 8 -18.67 -11.39 -6.42
C ARG A 8 -17.88 -10.42 -7.29
N ILE A 9 -18.30 -10.22 -8.55
CA ILE A 9 -17.68 -9.25 -9.47
C ILE A 9 -17.84 -7.82 -8.93
N SER A 10 -19.01 -7.48 -8.39
CA SER A 10 -19.27 -6.17 -7.79
C SER A 10 -18.36 -5.90 -6.59
N LYS A 11 -18.16 -6.90 -5.71
CA LYS A 11 -17.28 -6.77 -4.56
C LYS A 11 -15.81 -6.61 -4.96
N PHE A 12 -15.32 -7.40 -5.92
CA PHE A 12 -13.96 -7.28 -6.45
C PHE A 12 -13.69 -5.87 -6.99
N LYS A 13 -14.62 -5.34 -7.80
CA LYS A 13 -14.53 -3.98 -8.34
C LYS A 13 -14.55 -2.91 -7.26
N MET A 14 -15.39 -3.08 -6.24
CA MET A 14 -15.44 -2.17 -5.10
C MET A 14 -14.11 -2.16 -4.33
N LEU A 15 -13.48 -3.32 -4.12
CA LEU A 15 -12.17 -3.39 -3.46
C LEU A 15 -11.11 -2.63 -4.25
N LEU A 16 -11.09 -2.72 -5.58
CA LEU A 16 -10.20 -1.91 -6.43
C LEU A 16 -10.46 -0.41 -6.33
N LEU A 17 -11.73 0.00 -6.29
CA LEU A 17 -12.13 1.41 -6.15
C LEU A 17 -11.82 1.99 -4.77
N LEU A 18 -11.82 1.16 -3.73
CA LEU A 18 -11.47 1.58 -2.37
C LEU A 18 -9.96 1.82 -2.21
N PHE A 19 -9.10 1.19 -3.02
CA PHE A 19 -7.66 1.33 -2.84
C PHE A 19 -7.17 2.79 -2.91
N PRO A 20 -7.42 3.58 -3.98
CA PRO A 20 -6.88 4.93 -4.08
C PRO A 20 -7.25 5.84 -2.90
N PRO A 21 -8.52 5.98 -2.47
CA PRO A 21 -8.86 6.87 -1.36
C PRO A 21 -8.32 6.37 -0.02
N LEU A 22 -8.32 5.06 0.23
CA LEU A 22 -7.79 4.53 1.49
C LEU A 22 -6.27 4.67 1.59
N TYR A 23 -5.57 4.49 0.47
CA TYR A 23 -4.13 4.70 0.42
C TYR A 23 -3.77 6.19 0.58
N SER A 24 -4.52 7.10 -0.07
CA SER A 24 -4.33 8.55 0.16
C SER A 24 -4.53 8.97 1.61
N LEU A 25 -5.53 8.41 2.31
CA LEU A 25 -5.75 8.74 3.72
C LEU A 25 -4.57 8.33 4.61
N HIS A 26 -3.95 7.20 4.29
CA HIS A 26 -2.72 6.76 4.96
C HIS A 26 -1.54 7.67 4.63
N ASP A 27 -1.31 7.94 3.34
CA ASP A 27 -0.24 8.82 2.89
C ASP A 27 -0.37 10.23 3.49
N ILE A 28 -1.60 10.74 3.69
CA ILE A 28 -1.83 12.04 4.34
C ILE A 28 -1.32 12.04 5.78
N GLU A 29 -1.56 10.97 6.55
CA GLU A 29 -0.98 10.87 7.91
C GLU A 29 0.54 10.92 7.84
N GLU A 30 1.15 10.14 6.95
CA GLU A 30 2.61 10.11 6.80
C GLU A 30 3.17 11.47 6.38
N ILE A 31 2.60 12.10 5.36
CA ILE A 31 3.00 13.42 4.84
C ILE A 31 3.01 14.46 5.97
N LEU A 32 1.99 14.45 6.84
CA LEU A 32 1.86 15.43 7.91
C LEU A 32 2.85 15.22 9.07
N THR A 33 3.50 14.06 9.16
CA THR A 33 4.24 13.65 10.36
C THR A 33 5.67 13.21 10.10
N VAL A 34 6.02 12.83 8.86
CA VAL A 34 7.31 12.20 8.54
C VAL A 34 8.49 13.15 8.69
N GLU A 35 8.39 14.41 8.30
CA GLU A 35 9.50 15.36 8.38
C GLU A 35 9.92 15.59 9.83
N GLN A 36 8.96 15.90 10.70
CA GLN A 36 9.20 16.04 12.14
C GLN A 36 9.79 14.76 12.75
N PHE A 37 9.22 13.60 12.39
CA PHE A 37 9.71 12.31 12.89
C PHE A 37 11.19 12.06 12.51
N LEU A 38 11.56 12.36 11.27
CA LEU A 38 12.95 12.21 10.79
C LEU A 38 13.91 13.19 11.46
N GLU A 39 13.49 14.43 11.74
CA GLU A 39 14.29 15.40 12.47
C GLU A 39 14.59 14.92 13.90
N GLU A 40 13.56 14.47 14.62
CA GLU A 40 13.65 13.94 15.98
C GLU A 40 14.52 12.68 16.06
N HIS A 41 14.54 11.87 14.99
CA HIS A 41 15.24 10.58 14.92
C HIS A 41 16.50 10.59 14.05
N SER A 42 17.03 11.78 13.71
CA SER A 42 18.19 11.96 12.84
C SER A 42 19.46 11.24 13.30
N SER A 43 19.59 10.95 14.60
CA SER A 43 20.68 10.15 15.17
C SER A 43 20.63 8.65 14.80
N ILE A 44 19.44 8.14 14.50
CA ILE A 44 19.19 6.73 14.13
C ILE A 44 18.97 6.61 12.62
N ILE A 45 18.29 7.59 12.03
CA ILE A 45 17.95 7.66 10.61
C ILE A 45 18.71 8.86 10.00
N PRO A 46 19.95 8.67 9.50
CA PRO A 46 20.84 9.77 9.13
C PRO A 46 20.52 10.33 7.72
N PHE A 47 19.26 10.60 7.43
CA PHE A 47 18.82 11.31 6.24
C PHE A 47 17.62 12.20 6.55
N SER A 48 17.50 13.30 5.82
CA SER A 48 16.39 14.24 5.90
C SER A 48 15.58 14.20 4.62
N ILE A 49 14.26 14.23 4.75
CA ILE A 49 13.32 14.35 3.64
C ILE A 49 12.31 15.42 4.07
N THR A 50 12.12 16.42 3.21
CA THR A 50 11.11 17.45 3.44
C THR A 50 9.71 16.93 3.18
N THR A 51 8.70 17.54 3.81
CA THR A 51 7.29 17.24 3.54
C THR A 51 6.96 17.32 2.04
N LEU A 52 7.58 18.27 1.32
CA LEU A 52 7.35 18.45 -0.12
C LEU A 52 7.91 17.29 -0.96
N GLU A 53 9.15 16.86 -0.69
CA GLU A 53 9.77 15.72 -1.38
C GLU A 53 9.01 14.43 -1.12
N PHE A 54 8.64 14.19 0.14
CA PHE A 54 7.84 13.02 0.52
C PHE A 54 6.46 13.04 -0.16
N SER A 55 5.77 14.19 -0.14
CA SER A 55 4.47 14.35 -0.81
C SER A 55 4.57 14.05 -2.30
N PHE A 56 5.59 14.59 -2.97
CA PHE A 56 5.79 14.36 -4.39
C PHE A 56 6.02 12.87 -4.70
N ALA A 57 6.90 12.22 -3.93
CA ALA A 57 7.21 10.81 -4.10
C ALA A 57 5.98 9.91 -3.92
N PHE A 58 5.18 10.14 -2.87
CA PHE A 58 4.01 9.33 -2.57
C PHE A 58 2.84 9.61 -3.51
N ILE A 59 2.68 10.85 -4.01
CA ILE A 59 1.74 11.15 -5.11
C ILE A 59 2.12 10.34 -6.37
N LEU A 60 3.41 10.23 -6.71
CA LEU A 60 3.84 9.45 -7.86
C LEU A 60 3.50 7.96 -7.71
N LEU A 61 3.78 7.37 -6.54
CA LEU A 61 3.41 5.98 -6.24
C LEU A 61 1.90 5.78 -6.26
N TRP A 62 1.15 6.71 -5.67
CA TRP A 62 -0.30 6.70 -5.66
C TRP A 62 -0.90 6.74 -7.07
N ILE A 63 -0.37 7.57 -7.97
CA ILE A 63 -0.79 7.63 -9.38
C ILE A 63 -0.58 6.27 -10.06
N VAL A 64 0.62 5.69 -9.95
CA VAL A 64 0.95 4.41 -10.57
C VAL A 64 0.04 3.30 -10.05
N ALA A 65 -0.14 3.22 -8.74
CA ALA A 65 -1.00 2.22 -8.12
C ALA A 65 -2.48 2.40 -8.51
N SER A 66 -2.96 3.65 -8.60
CA SER A 66 -4.32 4.00 -9.01
C SER A 66 -4.59 3.66 -10.48
N ILE A 67 -3.62 3.91 -11.37
CA ILE A 67 -3.69 3.46 -12.78
C ILE A 67 -3.81 1.94 -12.82
N GLY A 68 -3.00 1.22 -12.05
CA GLY A 68 -3.10 -0.24 -11.99
C GLY A 68 -4.45 -0.73 -11.49
N CYS A 69 -5.03 -0.06 -10.48
CA CYS A 69 -6.39 -0.36 -10.00
C CYS A 69 -7.45 -0.15 -11.08
N TYR A 70 -7.36 0.96 -11.83
CA TYR A 70 -8.24 1.23 -12.96
C TYR A 70 -8.11 0.17 -14.06
N GLN A 71 -6.89 -0.21 -14.44
CA GLN A 71 -6.65 -1.25 -15.44
C GLN A 71 -7.23 -2.60 -14.99
N ALA A 72 -7.00 -2.98 -13.73
CA ALA A 72 -7.60 -4.18 -13.16
C ALA A 72 -9.14 -4.12 -13.12
N TYR A 73 -9.71 -2.93 -12.86
CA TYR A 73 -11.17 -2.71 -12.83
C TYR A 73 -11.83 -2.94 -14.18
N VAL A 74 -11.18 -2.50 -15.27
CA VAL A 74 -11.62 -2.76 -16.65
C VAL A 74 -11.21 -4.14 -17.18
N GLY A 75 -10.59 -4.98 -16.34
CA GLY A 75 -10.22 -6.36 -16.67
C GLY A 75 -8.92 -6.50 -17.46
N LYS A 76 -8.10 -5.44 -17.55
CA LYS A 76 -6.81 -5.45 -18.24
C LYS A 76 -5.67 -5.82 -17.29
N LYS A 77 -4.60 -6.36 -17.87
CA LYS A 77 -3.34 -6.58 -17.14
C LYS A 77 -2.66 -5.24 -16.87
N PHE A 78 -1.94 -5.16 -15.77
CA PHE A 78 -1.04 -4.05 -15.45
C PHE A 78 0.29 -4.65 -14.99
N ILE A 79 1.42 -4.11 -15.47
CA ILE A 79 2.78 -4.62 -15.19
C ILE A 79 2.90 -6.16 -15.31
N GLY A 80 2.22 -6.74 -16.32
CA GLY A 80 2.19 -8.19 -16.56
C GLY A 80 1.27 -9.00 -15.64
N MET A 81 0.69 -8.39 -14.59
CA MET A 81 -0.19 -9.05 -13.65
C MET A 81 -1.66 -9.06 -14.12
N ALA A 82 -2.34 -10.19 -13.95
CA ALA A 82 -3.80 -10.27 -14.12
C ALA A 82 -4.52 -9.49 -13.01
N PRO A 83 -5.75 -8.99 -13.21
CA PRO A 83 -6.45 -8.11 -12.26
C PRO A 83 -6.45 -8.60 -10.80
N ALA A 84 -6.76 -9.88 -10.57
CA ALA A 84 -6.81 -10.41 -9.23
C ALA A 84 -5.42 -10.66 -8.61
N THR A 85 -4.44 -11.02 -9.44
CA THR A 85 -3.03 -11.07 -9.01
C THR A 85 -2.54 -9.69 -8.61
N TYR A 86 -2.89 -8.66 -9.38
CA TYR A 86 -2.55 -7.27 -9.06
C TYR A 86 -3.17 -6.84 -7.73
N LEU A 87 -4.48 -7.04 -7.53
CA LEU A 87 -5.13 -6.70 -6.26
C LEU A 87 -4.53 -7.47 -5.08
N ALA A 88 -4.23 -8.76 -5.26
CA ALA A 88 -3.60 -9.59 -4.24
C ALA A 88 -2.17 -9.14 -3.89
N PHE A 89 -1.40 -8.72 -4.88
CA PHE A 89 -0.04 -8.23 -4.68
C PHE A 89 -0.04 -6.85 -4.03
N LEU A 90 -0.93 -5.97 -4.49
CA LEU A 90 -0.99 -4.58 -4.01
C LEU A 90 -1.53 -4.50 -2.57
N VAL A 91 -2.65 -5.14 -2.28
CA VAL A 91 -3.37 -4.92 -1.02
C VAL A 91 -2.86 -5.81 0.11
N PRO A 92 -3.13 -7.13 0.14
CA PRO A 92 -2.59 -7.98 1.20
C PRO A 92 -1.08 -8.28 1.05
N GLY A 93 -0.46 -7.89 -0.08
CA GLY A 93 0.99 -7.97 -0.27
C GLY A 93 1.69 -6.71 0.23
N ILE A 94 1.70 -5.64 -0.57
CA ILE A 94 2.40 -4.39 -0.27
C ILE A 94 1.74 -3.63 0.89
N LEU A 95 0.44 -3.32 0.79
CA LEU A 95 -0.21 -2.43 1.75
C LEU A 95 -0.24 -3.01 3.16
N LEU A 96 -0.47 -4.32 3.28
CA LEU A 96 -0.37 -5.03 4.56
C LEU A 96 1.08 -5.06 5.09
N ALA A 97 2.07 -5.31 4.23
CA ALA A 97 3.47 -5.26 4.62
C ALA A 97 3.87 -3.88 5.13
N ASN A 98 3.39 -2.81 4.48
CA ASN A 98 3.60 -1.44 4.93
C ASN A 98 3.03 -1.23 6.34
N GLY A 99 1.75 -1.57 6.51
CA GLY A 99 1.10 -1.47 7.82
C GLY A 99 1.83 -2.25 8.92
N ILE A 100 2.32 -3.46 8.64
CA ILE A 100 3.10 -4.24 9.62
C ILE A 100 4.46 -3.57 9.87
N GLY A 101 5.07 -2.96 8.85
CA GLY A 101 6.27 -2.14 8.99
C GLY A 101 6.10 -1.03 10.04
N HIS A 102 5.02 -0.27 9.98
CA HIS A 102 4.72 0.77 10.98
C HIS A 102 4.56 0.20 12.40
N LEU A 103 3.93 -0.97 12.55
CA LEU A 103 3.84 -1.63 13.86
C LEU A 103 5.21 -2.07 14.38
N LEU A 104 6.08 -2.58 13.51
CA LEU A 104 7.46 -2.93 13.89
C LEU A 104 8.26 -1.69 14.28
N GLN A 105 8.10 -0.58 13.55
CA GLN A 105 8.71 0.71 13.90
C GLN A 105 8.19 1.21 15.25
N LEU A 106 6.88 1.17 15.50
CA LEU A 106 6.28 1.52 16.79
C LEU A 106 6.90 0.70 17.94
N ILE A 107 7.10 -0.60 17.76
CA ILE A 107 7.74 -1.47 18.76
C ILE A 107 9.21 -1.08 18.97
N PHE A 108 9.92 -0.73 17.90
CA PHE A 108 11.33 -0.37 17.94
C PHE A 108 11.58 0.99 18.60
N PHE A 109 10.89 2.03 18.13
CA PHE A 109 11.02 3.40 18.64
C PHE A 109 10.30 3.58 19.98
N LYS A 110 9.25 2.78 20.26
CA LYS A 110 8.39 2.86 21.47
C LYS A 110 7.64 4.18 21.60
N GLU A 111 7.32 4.79 20.48
CA GLU A 111 6.63 6.06 20.37
C GLU A 111 5.82 6.11 19.06
N TYR A 112 5.08 7.21 18.85
CA TYR A 112 4.32 7.40 17.62
C TYR A 112 5.24 7.35 16.39
N VAL A 113 4.80 6.67 15.34
CA VAL A 113 5.50 6.61 14.05
C VAL A 113 4.52 7.02 12.96
N PRO A 114 4.95 7.83 11.97
CA PRO A 114 4.15 8.20 10.81
C PRO A 114 3.43 6.99 10.22
N GLY A 115 2.12 7.11 10.00
CA GLY A 115 1.30 6.08 9.36
C GLY A 115 0.78 4.97 10.29
N VAL A 116 1.14 4.95 11.58
CA VAL A 116 0.74 3.85 12.49
C VAL A 116 -0.77 3.84 12.80
N ILE A 117 -1.41 5.00 12.90
CA ILE A 117 -2.84 5.08 13.25
C ILE A 117 -3.69 4.58 12.09
N THR A 118 -3.44 5.09 10.88
CA THR A 118 -4.14 4.66 9.67
C THR A 118 -3.75 3.23 9.27
N SER A 119 -2.57 2.73 9.62
CA SER A 119 -2.24 1.31 9.46
C SER A 119 -3.22 0.41 10.22
N ILE A 120 -3.47 0.71 11.49
CA ILE A 120 -4.36 -0.08 12.35
C ILE A 120 -5.82 0.07 11.92
N ILE A 121 -6.25 1.30 11.61
CA ILE A 121 -7.68 1.62 11.37
C ILE A 121 -8.09 1.36 9.92
N ILE A 122 -7.16 1.50 8.96
CA ILE A 122 -7.45 1.46 7.52
C ILE A 122 -6.74 0.29 6.84
N LEU A 123 -5.40 0.22 6.91
CA LEU A 123 -4.65 -0.72 6.10
C LEU A 123 -4.92 -2.17 6.51
N TYR A 124 -4.92 -2.47 7.82
CA TYR A 124 -5.18 -3.84 8.30
C TYR A 124 -6.59 -4.30 7.95
N PRO A 125 -7.68 -3.58 8.31
CA PRO A 125 -9.02 -4.06 8.02
C PRO A 125 -9.24 -4.25 6.53
N TYR A 126 -8.81 -3.29 5.70
CA TYR A 126 -8.95 -3.37 4.26
C TYR A 126 -8.16 -4.55 3.67
N SER A 127 -6.93 -4.77 4.15
CA SER A 127 -6.08 -5.87 3.68
C SER A 127 -6.63 -7.24 4.05
N PHE A 128 -7.09 -7.44 5.28
CA PHE A 128 -7.68 -8.71 5.72
C PHE A 128 -9.02 -8.99 5.03
N ILE A 129 -9.86 -7.97 4.83
CA ILE A 129 -11.12 -8.11 4.07
C ILE A 129 -10.82 -8.53 2.62
N THR A 130 -9.82 -7.91 2.00
CA THR A 130 -9.42 -8.22 0.62
C THR A 130 -8.83 -9.61 0.51
N ALA A 131 -7.90 -9.99 1.40
CA ALA A 131 -7.32 -11.33 1.45
C ALA A 131 -8.41 -12.41 1.60
N LYS A 132 -9.31 -12.23 2.57
CA LYS A 132 -10.43 -13.16 2.82
C LYS A 132 -11.30 -13.32 1.58
N HIS A 133 -11.62 -12.23 0.89
CA HIS A 133 -12.40 -12.29 -0.34
C HIS A 133 -11.67 -13.07 -1.44
N LEU A 134 -10.40 -12.76 -1.70
CA LEU A 134 -9.61 -13.40 -2.76
C LEU A 134 -9.40 -14.89 -2.55
N ILE A 135 -9.23 -15.32 -1.29
CA ILE A 135 -9.14 -16.74 -0.92
C ILE A 135 -10.48 -17.44 -1.08
N ALA A 136 -11.58 -16.84 -0.59
CA ALA A 136 -12.91 -17.43 -0.67
C ALA A 136 -13.40 -17.60 -2.11
N GLU A 137 -12.94 -16.74 -3.03
CA GLU A 137 -13.20 -16.85 -4.46
C GLU A 137 -12.28 -17.84 -5.18
N GLY A 138 -11.33 -18.47 -4.49
CA GLY A 138 -10.39 -19.42 -5.06
C GLY A 138 -9.39 -18.80 -6.04
N VAL A 139 -9.25 -17.48 -6.03
CA VAL A 139 -8.40 -16.76 -6.99
C VAL A 139 -6.94 -16.76 -6.54
N VAL A 140 -6.70 -16.80 -5.23
CA VAL A 140 -5.37 -16.83 -4.63
C VAL A 140 -5.35 -17.79 -3.43
N THR A 141 -4.25 -18.52 -3.25
CA THR A 141 -4.05 -19.40 -2.10
C THR A 141 -3.36 -18.66 -0.95
N TYR A 142 -3.51 -19.15 0.28
CA TYR A 142 -2.77 -18.63 1.44
C TYR A 142 -1.27 -18.58 1.21
N LYS A 143 -0.69 -19.65 0.62
CA LYS A 143 0.74 -19.70 0.27
C LYS A 143 1.14 -18.56 -0.68
N ARG A 144 0.32 -18.28 -1.69
CA ARG A 144 0.61 -17.23 -2.67
C ARG A 144 0.47 -15.83 -2.06
N LEU A 145 -0.52 -15.61 -1.19
CA LEU A 145 -0.61 -14.35 -0.43
C LEU A 145 0.58 -14.15 0.50
N PHE A 146 1.02 -15.20 1.20
CA PHE A 146 2.20 -15.10 2.05
C PHE A 146 3.45 -14.71 1.24
N VAL A 147 3.64 -15.31 0.05
CA VAL A 147 4.72 -14.90 -0.86
C VAL A 147 4.59 -13.43 -1.25
N TYR A 148 3.40 -12.95 -1.61
CA TYR A 148 3.19 -11.53 -1.96
C TYR A 148 3.43 -10.59 -0.79
N PHE A 149 3.09 -11.00 0.44
CA PHE A 149 3.37 -10.25 1.65
C PHE A 149 4.88 -10.09 1.89
N ILE A 150 5.64 -11.19 1.78
CA ILE A 150 7.11 -11.12 1.88
C ILE A 150 7.71 -10.27 0.76
N LEU A 151 7.23 -10.43 -0.47
CA LEU A 151 7.64 -9.57 -1.58
C LEU A 151 7.26 -8.10 -1.35
N GLY A 152 6.15 -7.83 -0.67
CA GLY A 152 5.73 -6.49 -0.27
C GLY A 152 6.79 -5.78 0.56
N PHE A 153 7.29 -6.43 1.61
CA PHE A 153 8.40 -5.89 2.42
C PHE A 153 9.66 -5.59 1.60
N ILE A 154 9.99 -6.48 0.67
CA ILE A 154 11.22 -6.36 -0.13
C ILE A 154 11.08 -5.24 -1.17
N ILE A 155 9.92 -5.11 -1.80
CA ILE A 155 9.72 -4.23 -2.97
C ILE A 155 9.34 -2.81 -2.55
N GLN A 156 8.64 -2.63 -1.42
CA GLN A 156 8.16 -1.31 -1.02
C GLN A 156 9.31 -0.32 -0.78
N ALA A 157 10.38 -0.74 -0.12
CA ALA A 157 11.50 0.15 0.20
C ALA A 157 12.23 0.64 -1.06
N PRO A 158 12.66 -0.21 -2.01
CA PRO A 158 13.21 0.25 -3.28
C PRO A 158 12.29 1.18 -4.06
N LEU A 159 10.97 0.91 -4.10
CA LEU A 159 10.03 1.79 -4.80
C LEU A 159 9.93 3.17 -4.13
N ALA A 160 9.86 3.22 -2.80
CA ALA A 160 9.86 4.46 -2.05
C ALA A 160 11.17 5.25 -2.27
N PHE A 161 12.33 4.59 -2.20
CA PHE A 161 13.62 5.23 -2.45
C PHE A 161 13.75 5.77 -3.88
N ILE A 162 13.27 5.03 -4.88
CA ILE A 162 13.26 5.50 -6.27
C ILE A 162 12.37 6.73 -6.41
N ALA A 163 11.17 6.72 -5.82
CA ALA A 163 10.25 7.84 -5.88
C ALA A 163 10.81 9.09 -5.17
N LEU A 164 11.45 8.92 -4.01
CA LEU A 164 12.14 9.98 -3.28
C LEU A 164 13.33 10.53 -4.05
N TYR A 165 14.13 9.65 -4.67
CA TYR A 165 15.25 10.08 -5.51
C TYR A 165 14.77 10.91 -6.71
N ILE A 166 13.65 10.52 -7.34
CA ILE A 166 13.02 11.33 -8.40
C ILE A 166 12.56 12.68 -7.84
N ALA A 167 11.97 12.73 -6.65
CA ALA A 167 11.54 13.98 -6.02
C ALA A 167 12.73 14.93 -5.81
N GLN A 168 13.85 14.44 -5.28
CA GLN A 168 15.08 15.19 -5.04
C GLN A 168 15.76 15.72 -6.32
N LEU A 169 15.54 15.06 -7.46
CA LEU A 169 16.07 15.52 -8.74
C LEU A 169 15.21 16.61 -9.38
N VAL A 170 13.93 16.69 -9.02
CA VAL A 170 12.93 17.56 -9.65
C VAL A 170 12.68 18.83 -8.85
N LEU A 171 12.78 18.76 -7.52
CA LEU A 171 12.57 19.86 -6.58
C LEU A 171 13.90 20.54 -6.22
#